data_AF-A0A7R9QZX7-F1
#
_entry.id   AF-A0A7R9QZX7-F1
#
_cell.length_a   1.000
_cell.length_b   1.000
_cell.length_c   1.000
_cell.angle_alpha   90.00
_cell.angle_beta   90.00
_cell.angle_gamma   90.00
#
_symmetry.space_group_name_H-M   'P 1'
#
loop_
_entity.id
_entity.type
_entity.pdbx_description
1 polymer ?
#
loop_
_entity_poly.entity_id
_entity_poly.type
_entity_poly.pdbx_seq_one_letter_code
_entity_poly.pdbx_strand_id
1 'polypeptide(L)' 'MGLLNTGVLAGKTVFITGGSRGIGKAIALKVAKDGANVVIAAKTADKHPKLEGTIYTTAEE' A
#
# COMPACT_ATOMS: atom_id res chain seq x y z
N MET A 1 5.24 -15.74 13.05
CA MET A 1 4.30 -16.38 12.11
C MET A 1 3.49 -15.27 11.45
N GLY A 2 3.75 -14.93 10.18
CA GLY A 2 2.97 -13.89 9.49
C GLY A 2 1.53 -14.35 9.24
N LEU A 3 0.56 -13.43 9.20
CA LEU A 3 -0.79 -13.77 8.74
C LEU A 3 -0.70 -14.37 7.34
N LEU A 4 -1.24 -15.58 7.16
CA LEU A 4 -1.40 -16.19 5.85
C LEU A 4 -2.21 -15.27 4.92
N ASN A 5 -1.84 -15.23 3.65
CA ASN A 5 -2.67 -14.65 2.60
C ASN A 5 -3.60 -15.74 2.08
N THR A 6 -4.87 -15.40 1.86
CA THR A 6 -5.91 -16.35 1.45
C THR A 6 -6.19 -16.28 -0.04
N GLY A 7 -5.76 -15.20 -0.71
CA GLY A 7 -6.05 -14.93 -2.12
C GLY A 7 -7.47 -14.44 -2.38
N VAL A 8 -8.25 -14.13 -1.34
CA VAL A 8 -9.65 -13.66 -1.46
C VAL A 8 -9.73 -12.34 -2.23
N LEU A 9 -8.69 -11.52 -2.16
CA LEU A 9 -8.63 -10.23 -2.86
C LEU A 9 -7.96 -10.31 -4.23
N ALA A 10 -7.58 -11.50 -4.70
CA ALA A 10 -6.91 -11.66 -5.99
C ALA A 10 -7.73 -11.06 -7.14
N GLY A 11 -7.08 -10.21 -7.94
CA GLY A 11 -7.69 -9.51 -9.08
C GLY A 11 -8.69 -8.40 -8.72
N LYS A 12 -8.96 -8.15 -7.43
CA LYS A 12 -9.77 -7.00 -6.99
C LYS A 12 -8.93 -5.73 -6.99
N THR A 13 -9.57 -4.60 -7.28
CA THR A 13 -8.93 -3.28 -7.14
C THR A 13 -9.28 -2.66 -5.80
N VAL A 14 -8.26 -2.37 -4.99
CA VAL A 14 -8.41 -1.75 -3.68
C VAL A 14 -7.86 -0.33 -3.74
N PHE A 15 -8.73 0.66 -3.52
CA PHE A 15 -8.37 2.07 -3.50
C PHE A 15 -8.12 2.54 -2.06
N ILE A 16 -6.88 2.92 -1.75
CA ILE A 16 -6.44 3.26 -0.39
C ILE A 16 -6.07 4.73 -0.32
N THR A 17 -6.81 5.50 0.48
CA THR A 17 -6.43 6.88 0.81
C THR A 17 -5.38 6.88 1.94
N GLY A 18 -4.45 7.83 1.91
CA GLY A 18 -3.39 7.92 2.92
C GLY A 18 -2.36 6.77 2.87
N GLY A 19 -2.25 6.09 1.73
CA GLY A 19 -1.44 4.86 1.60
C GLY A 19 0.08 5.05 1.54
N SER A 20 0.63 6.27 1.58
CA SER A 20 2.08 6.48 1.41
C SER A 20 2.95 6.08 2.60
N ARG A 21 2.36 5.77 3.77
CA ARG A 21 3.06 5.40 5.02
C ARG A 21 2.11 4.80 6.06
N GLY A 22 2.68 4.33 7.17
CA GLY A 22 1.93 3.88 8.36
C GLY A 22 0.92 2.77 8.05
N ILE A 23 -0.29 2.89 8.64
CA ILE A 23 -1.35 1.89 8.51
C ILE A 23 -1.82 1.75 7.05
N GLY A 24 -1.97 2.85 6.33
CA GLY A 24 -2.40 2.81 4.92
C GLY A 24 -1.42 1.99 4.07
N LYS A 25 -0.11 2.19 4.26
CA LYS A 25 0.94 1.39 3.62
C LYS A 25 0.88 -0.07 4.06
N ALA A 26 0.73 -0.35 5.35
CA ALA A 26 0.65 -1.73 5.85
C ALA A 26 -0.54 -2.50 5.26
N ILE A 27 -1.68 -1.84 5.11
CA ILE A 27 -2.86 -2.41 4.44
C ILE A 27 -2.57 -2.64 2.96
N ALA A 28 -2.00 -1.65 2.26
CA ALA A 28 -1.62 -1.77 0.85
C ALA A 28 -0.76 -3.01 0.58
N LEU A 29 0.30 -3.19 1.37
CA LEU A 29 1.20 -4.34 1.26
C LEU A 29 0.50 -5.67 1.57
N LYS A 30 -0.41 -5.69 2.55
CA LYS A 30 -1.12 -6.93 2.90
C LYS A 30 -2.09 -7.37 1.81
N VAL A 31 -2.84 -6.44 1.22
CA VAL A 31 -3.79 -6.75 0.14
C VAL A 31 -3.07 -7.02 -1.19
N ALA A 32 -1.93 -6.36 -1.45
CA ALA A 32 -1.07 -6.67 -2.59
C ALA A 32 -0.53 -8.11 -2.51
N LYS A 33 -0.06 -8.54 -1.33
CA LYS A 33 0.34 -9.94 -1.07
C LYS A 33 -0.82 -10.94 -1.24
N ASP A 34 -2.06 -10.46 -1.19
CA ASP A 34 -3.25 -11.28 -1.45
C ASP A 34 -3.64 -11.32 -2.95
N GLY A 35 -2.86 -10.66 -3.82
CA GLY A 35 -3.07 -10.61 -5.27
C GLY A 35 -3.97 -9.48 -5.76
N ALA A 36 -4.27 -8.49 -4.91
CA ALA A 36 -5.07 -7.33 -5.30
C ALA A 36 -4.28 -6.35 -6.18
N ASN A 37 -4.99 -5.64 -7.07
CA ASN A 37 -4.49 -4.42 -7.69
C ASN A 37 -4.67 -3.27 -6.68
N VAL A 38 -3.60 -2.53 -6.37
CA VAL A 38 -3.64 -1.50 -5.32
C VAL A 38 -3.49 -0.10 -5.91
N VAL A 39 -4.42 0.79 -5.57
CA VAL A 39 -4.31 2.22 -5.88
C VAL A 39 -3.96 2.97 -4.59
N ILE A 40 -2.83 3.66 -4.61
CA ILE A 40 -2.32 4.43 -3.47
C ILE A 40 -2.62 5.91 -3.71
N ALA A 41 -3.60 6.45 -2.99
CA ALA A 41 -4.00 7.85 -3.06
C ALA A 41 -3.48 8.63 -1.85
N ALA A 42 -2.35 9.32 -2.00
CA ALA A 42 -1.81 10.22 -0.98
C ALA A 42 -1.06 11.40 -1.62
N LYS A 43 -0.80 12.44 -0.81
CA LYS A 43 -0.23 13.71 -1.32
C LYS A 43 1.28 13.67 -1.56
N THR A 44 2.01 12.80 -0.86
CA THR A 44 3.48 12.79 -0.91
C THR A 44 3.99 12.00 -2.11
N ALA A 45 4.24 12.70 -3.22
CA ALA A 45 4.90 12.15 -4.41
C ALA A 45 6.43 12.24 -4.31
N ASP A 46 6.93 13.38 -3.85
CA ASP A 46 8.36 13.63 -3.65
C ASP A 46 8.79 13.43 -2.20
N LYS A 47 10.09 13.21 -1.97
CA LYS A 47 10.65 13.10 -0.61
C LYS A 47 10.40 14.40 0.17
N HIS A 48 9.89 14.26 1.38
CA HIS A 48 9.58 15.38 2.25
C HIS A 48 10.49 15.35 3.49
N PRO A 49 11.07 16.49 3.94
CA PRO A 49 12.10 16.50 4.99
C PRO A 49 11.65 15.95 6.35
N LYS A 50 10.35 15.97 6.62
CA LYS A 50 9.75 15.49 7.88
C LYS A 50 8.92 14.21 7.76
N LEU A 51 8.72 13.69 6.55
CA LEU A 51 7.80 12.59 6.31
C LEU A 51 8.50 11.48 5.53
N GLU A 52 8.43 10.28 6.07
CA GLU A 52 9.01 9.09 5.44
C GLU A 52 8.16 8.62 4.27
N GLY A 53 8.81 8.08 3.24
CA GLY A 53 8.15 7.45 2.10
C GLY A 53 7.32 8.40 1.24
N THR A 54 7.03 7.91 0.05
CA THR A 54 6.17 8.52 -0.96
C THR A 54 5.18 7.46 -1.46
N ILE A 55 4.21 7.89 -2.27
CA ILE A 55 3.33 6.96 -2.99
C ILE A 55 4.14 5.99 -3.87
N TYR A 56 5.24 6.44 -4.48
CA TYR A 56 6.08 5.62 -5.34
C TYR A 56 6.87 4.57 -4.56
N THR A 57 7.50 4.97 -3.45
CA THR A 57 8.20 3.98 -2.60
C THR A 57 7.26 2.92 -2.04
N THR A 58 5.98 3.26 -1.81
CA THR A 58 5.00 2.24 -1.38
C THR A 58 4.55 1.36 -2.53
N ALA A 59 4.50 1.87 -3.75
CA ALA A 59 4.15 1.09 -4.93
C ALA A 59 5.25 0.12 -5.38
N GLU A 60 6.51 0.43 -5.06
CA GLU A 60 7.68 -0.41 -5.36
C GLU A 60 7.90 -1.56 -4.36
N GLU A 61 7.30 -1.47 -3.16
CA GLU A 61 7.39 -2.48 -2.08
C GLU A 61 6.30 -3.56 -2.18
#